data_AF-A0A8C1KBN8-F1
#
_entry.id   AF-A0A8C1KBN8-F1
#
_cell.length_a   1.000
_cell.length_b   1.000
_cell.length_c   1.000
_cell.angle_alpha   90.00
_cell.angle_beta   90.00
_cell.angle_gamma   90.00
#
_symmetry.space_group_name_H-M   'P 1'
#
loop_
_entity.id
_entity.type
_entity.pdbx_description
1 polymer ?
#
loop_
_entity_poly.entity_id
_entity_poly.type
_entity_poly.pdbx_seq_one_letter_code
_entity_poly.pdbx_strand_id
1 'polypeptide(L)'
;MEVRAHSHRTCFCITLHCFFFYVFLCFLCTITFRLLLHFLNARSFAFNVNAPLNCSFLLTVIRGGPLENTYRLKQFHFHWGGKGCRGSEHTVGGKTYASELHLVHWNAIKYKSFGEAAAAPDGLAVLGIFLEIGDEHRALHQITDALYMVKFKGSVTDFKGFNPKCLLPNSLEYWTYPGSLTTPPLYESVTWIVLKEPIYVSEKQMGKFRTLLFNEEEEDDRMRMENNFRPPQPLKGRTVRASFK
;
A
#
# COMPACT_ATOMS: atom_id res chain seq x y z
N MET A 1 -10.42 53.89 -7.02
CA MET A 1 -11.87 54.13 -7.17
C MET A 1 -12.58 52.82 -6.84
N GLU A 2 -13.62 52.93 -6.01
CA GLU A 2 -14.44 51.89 -5.35
C GLU A 2 -14.32 50.43 -5.82
N VAL A 3 -14.03 49.54 -4.85
CA VAL A 3 -14.34 48.12 -4.93
C VAL A 3 -15.66 47.89 -4.19
N ARG A 4 -16.72 47.53 -4.93
CA ARG A 4 -17.91 46.87 -4.37
C ARG A 4 -17.79 45.37 -4.59
N ALA A 5 -17.91 44.61 -3.51
CA ALA A 5 -17.93 43.16 -3.52
C ALA A 5 -19.32 42.64 -3.92
N HIS A 6 -19.37 41.73 -4.89
CA HIS A 6 -20.46 40.77 -4.99
C HIS A 6 -19.91 39.35 -5.14
N SER A 7 -20.37 38.53 -4.19
CA SER A 7 -20.07 37.12 -4.02
C SER A 7 -20.81 36.31 -5.09
N HIS A 8 -20.08 35.59 -5.93
CA HIS A 8 -20.44 34.24 -6.34
C HIS A 8 -19.15 33.50 -6.72
N ARG A 9 -18.85 32.42 -5.99
CA ARG A 9 -17.66 31.58 -6.18
C ARG A 9 -17.80 30.79 -7.48
N THR A 10 -17.30 31.32 -8.59
CA THR A 10 -16.85 30.52 -9.73
C THR A 10 -15.35 30.31 -9.59
N CYS A 11 -14.96 29.08 -9.23
CA CYS A 11 -13.56 28.69 -9.18
C CYS A 11 -13.05 28.54 -10.62
N PHE A 12 -12.31 29.52 -11.12
CA PHE A 12 -11.54 29.38 -12.36
C PHE A 12 -10.33 28.47 -12.09
N CYS A 13 -10.30 27.31 -12.75
CA CYS A 13 -9.12 26.44 -12.76
C CYS A 13 -8.24 26.86 -13.93
N ILE A 14 -7.10 27.48 -13.65
CA ILE A 14 -6.05 27.75 -14.64
C ILE A 14 -5.20 26.49 -14.73
N THR A 15 -5.34 25.74 -15.81
CA THR A 15 -4.55 24.53 -16.08
C THR A 15 -3.18 24.92 -16.63
N LEU A 16 -2.14 24.89 -15.79
CA LEU A 16 -0.76 24.88 -16.27
C LEU A 16 -0.31 23.42 -16.44
N HIS A 17 -0.04 23.01 -17.68
CA HIS A 17 0.47 21.70 -18.03
C HIS A 17 1.90 21.52 -17.48
N CYS A 18 2.05 20.74 -16.42
CA CYS A 18 3.30 20.08 -16.03
C CYS A 18 2.98 18.65 -15.56
N PHE A 19 3.69 17.67 -16.12
CA PHE A 19 3.55 16.22 -15.87
C PHE A 19 3.95 15.84 -14.43
N PHE A 20 3.11 16.16 -13.45
CA PHE A 20 3.27 15.73 -12.07
C PHE A 20 2.32 14.58 -11.72
N PHE A 21 2.85 13.59 -11.01
CA PHE A 21 2.09 12.50 -10.38
C PHE A 21 1.24 13.11 -9.26
N TYR A 22 -0.06 13.28 -9.49
CA TYR A 22 -0.96 13.85 -8.48
C TYR A 22 -1.78 12.75 -7.78
N VAL A 23 -1.40 12.44 -6.53
CA VAL A 23 -2.29 11.73 -5.59
C VAL A 23 -3.32 12.75 -5.09
N PHE A 24 -4.48 12.81 -5.73
CA PHE A 24 -5.62 13.59 -5.22
C PHE A 24 -6.37 12.78 -4.16
N LEU A 25 -6.37 13.29 -2.93
CA LEU A 25 -7.27 12.85 -1.86
C LEU A 25 -8.14 14.06 -1.47
N CYS A 26 -9.46 13.92 -1.57
CA CYS A 26 -10.41 15.00 -1.26
C CYS A 26 -10.65 15.09 0.25
N PHE A 27 -10.68 16.31 0.80
CA PHE A 27 -10.58 16.63 2.23
C PHE A 27 -11.91 16.69 3.02
N LEU A 28 -13.01 16.09 2.56
CA LEU A 28 -14.35 16.41 3.10
C LEU A 28 -15.10 15.29 3.83
N CYS A 29 -14.44 14.21 4.26
CA CYS A 29 -15.09 13.26 5.16
C CYS A 29 -14.08 12.58 6.07
N THR A 30 -14.39 12.48 7.35
CA THR A 30 -13.82 11.47 8.25
C THR A 30 -14.21 10.12 7.69
N ILE A 31 -13.36 9.56 6.81
CA ILE A 31 -13.61 8.27 6.19
C ILE A 31 -13.49 7.20 7.29
N THR A 32 -14.62 6.62 7.65
CA THR A 32 -14.67 5.36 8.38
C THR A 32 -14.24 4.25 7.42
N PHE A 33 -12.92 4.05 7.32
CA PHE A 33 -12.38 2.79 6.84
C PHE A 33 -12.85 1.70 7.79
N ARG A 34 -13.52 0.66 7.30
CA ARG A 34 -13.64 -0.58 8.06
C ARG A 34 -12.54 -1.48 7.55
N LEU A 35 -11.33 -1.30 8.07
CA LEU A 35 -10.25 -2.22 7.74
C LEU A 35 -10.64 -3.58 8.34
N LEU A 36 -10.87 -4.60 7.50
CA LEU A 36 -10.87 -5.97 8.00
C LEU A 36 -9.48 -6.54 7.80
N LEU A 37 -8.91 -6.98 8.90
CA LEU A 37 -7.66 -7.71 8.91
C LEU A 37 -7.91 -9.16 8.49
N HIS A 38 -7.32 -9.55 7.35
CA HIS A 38 -7.44 -10.91 6.85
C HIS A 38 -6.09 -11.41 6.37
N PHE A 39 -5.90 -12.73 6.48
CA PHE A 39 -4.83 -13.43 5.81
C PHE A 39 -5.16 -13.50 4.31
N LEU A 40 -4.34 -12.89 3.47
CA LEU A 40 -4.52 -12.94 2.00
C LEU A 40 -4.22 -14.33 1.43
N ASN A 41 -3.36 -15.09 2.11
CA ASN A 41 -2.98 -16.48 1.88
C ASN A 41 -2.19 -16.98 3.11
N ALA A 42 -1.85 -18.28 3.17
CA ALA A 42 -1.12 -18.94 4.26
C ALA A 42 0.24 -18.30 4.67
N ARG A 43 0.66 -17.19 4.04
CA ARG A 43 1.94 -16.53 4.27
C ARG A 43 1.87 -15.00 4.29
N SER A 44 0.72 -14.34 4.36
CA SER A 44 0.68 -12.86 4.30
C SER A 44 -0.52 -12.26 5.01
N PHE A 45 -0.28 -11.16 5.71
CA PHE A 45 -1.24 -10.42 6.52
C PHE A 45 -1.67 -9.13 5.83
N ALA A 46 -2.97 -8.85 5.72
CA ALA A 46 -3.44 -7.66 5.01
C ALA A 46 -4.55 -6.89 5.69
N PHE A 47 -4.51 -5.60 5.43
CA PHE A 47 -5.45 -4.58 5.83
C PHE A 47 -6.42 -4.28 4.67
N ASN A 48 -7.65 -4.82 4.72
CA ASN A 48 -8.62 -4.64 3.65
C ASN A 48 -9.42 -3.36 3.79
N VAL A 49 -9.32 -2.44 2.83
CA VAL A 49 -10.12 -1.22 2.83
C VAL A 49 -11.57 -1.56 2.46
N ASN A 50 -12.46 -1.61 3.45
CA ASN A 50 -13.90 -1.59 3.21
C ASN A 50 -14.41 -0.16 3.43
N ALA A 51 -14.82 0.49 2.35
CA ALA A 51 -15.60 1.73 2.43
C ALA A 51 -17.09 1.35 2.31
N PRO A 52 -17.99 1.90 3.14
CA PRO A 52 -19.42 1.70 2.96
C PRO A 52 -19.86 2.21 1.57
N LEU A 53 -20.78 1.47 0.94
CA LEU A 53 -21.24 1.65 -0.46
C LEU A 53 -21.76 3.07 -0.79
N ASN A 54 -22.05 3.89 0.23
CA ASN A 54 -22.56 5.26 0.09
C ASN A 54 -21.52 6.37 0.31
N CYS A 55 -20.25 6.04 0.57
CA CYS A 55 -19.18 7.05 0.55
C CYS A 55 -18.75 7.22 -0.91
N SER A 56 -19.03 8.40 -1.47
CA SER A 56 -18.86 8.73 -2.89
C SER A 56 -17.57 8.15 -3.49
N PHE A 57 -17.69 7.63 -4.70
CA PHE A 57 -16.79 6.77 -5.47
C PHE A 57 -15.36 7.32 -5.75
N LEU A 58 -14.79 8.20 -4.91
CA LEU A 58 -13.65 9.06 -5.24
C LEU A 58 -12.48 9.08 -4.23
N LEU A 59 -12.56 8.43 -3.07
CA LEU A 59 -11.76 8.94 -1.93
C LEU A 59 -10.36 8.35 -1.72
N THR A 60 -9.94 7.27 -2.40
CA THR A 60 -8.53 6.81 -2.32
C THR A 60 -8.09 6.12 -3.60
N VAL A 61 -7.42 6.88 -4.47
CA VAL A 61 -6.99 6.43 -5.79
C VAL A 61 -5.54 6.85 -6.08
N ILE A 62 -4.89 6.15 -7.01
CA ILE A 62 -3.66 6.59 -7.67
C ILE A 62 -3.92 6.78 -9.17
N ARG A 63 -3.22 7.75 -9.77
CA ARG A 63 -3.31 8.08 -11.19
C ARG A 63 -2.01 8.74 -11.67
N GLY A 64 -1.77 8.71 -12.98
CA GLY A 64 -0.56 9.25 -13.60
C GLY A 64 0.64 8.31 -13.49
N GLY A 65 1.82 8.84 -13.80
CA GLY A 65 3.03 8.02 -13.88
C GLY A 65 2.91 6.99 -15.01
N PRO A 66 3.10 5.68 -14.75
CA PRO A 66 2.94 4.64 -15.78
C PRO A 66 1.48 4.24 -16.02
N LEU A 67 0.51 4.82 -15.31
CA LEU A 67 -0.89 4.38 -15.32
C LEU A 67 -1.73 5.18 -16.32
N GLU A 68 -2.42 4.47 -17.21
CA GLU A 68 -3.37 5.08 -18.17
C GLU A 68 -4.70 5.49 -17.51
N ASN A 69 -5.14 4.72 -16.52
CA ASN A 69 -6.42 4.92 -15.83
C ASN A 69 -6.22 5.31 -14.35
N THR A 70 -7.32 5.64 -13.69
CA THR A 70 -7.35 5.81 -12.23
C THR A 70 -7.56 4.46 -11.55
N TYR A 71 -6.71 4.12 -10.57
CA TYR A 71 -6.78 2.84 -9.84
C TYR A 71 -7.21 3.08 -8.40
N ARG A 72 -8.21 2.32 -7.94
CA ARG A 72 -8.79 2.46 -6.60
C ARG A 72 -8.07 1.59 -5.59
N LEU A 73 -7.71 2.15 -4.43
CA LEU A 73 -7.12 1.38 -3.33
C LEU A 73 -8.11 0.31 -2.85
N LYS A 74 -7.65 -0.94 -2.81
CA LYS A 74 -8.41 -2.09 -2.28
C LYS A 74 -7.95 -2.48 -0.89
N GLN A 75 -6.65 -2.53 -0.66
CA GLN A 75 -6.05 -3.02 0.58
C GLN A 75 -4.60 -2.56 0.66
N PHE A 76 -4.00 -2.69 1.84
CA PHE A 76 -2.56 -2.67 1.97
C PHE A 76 -2.04 -3.78 2.88
N HIS A 77 -0.77 -4.15 2.74
CA HIS A 77 -0.14 -5.17 3.55
C HIS A 77 1.36 -4.95 3.64
N PHE A 78 2.00 -5.67 4.55
CA PHE A 78 3.43 -5.59 4.78
C PHE A 78 4.06 -6.97 4.61
N HIS A 79 5.30 -6.98 4.13
CA HIS A 79 6.22 -8.11 4.17
C HIS A 79 7.41 -7.74 5.05
N TRP A 80 7.86 -8.64 5.91
CA TRP A 80 8.95 -8.41 6.86
C TRP A 80 9.74 -9.68 7.18
N GLY A 81 10.95 -9.46 7.69
CA GLY A 81 11.85 -10.51 8.16
C GLY A 81 11.80 -10.70 9.67
N GLY A 82 12.38 -11.79 10.14
CA GLY A 82 12.69 -12.00 11.56
C GLY A 82 13.66 -10.95 12.15
N LYS A 83 13.98 -11.07 13.44
CA LYS A 83 14.90 -10.14 14.10
C LYS A 83 16.30 -10.23 13.50
N GLY A 84 16.87 -9.09 13.08
CA GLY A 84 18.16 -9.05 12.39
C GLY A 84 18.13 -9.57 10.95
N CYS A 85 16.95 -9.99 10.45
CA CYS A 85 16.76 -10.44 9.09
C CYS A 85 16.31 -9.31 8.16
N ARG A 86 16.52 -9.55 6.87
CA ARG A 86 16.08 -8.74 5.73
C ARG A 86 14.64 -9.16 5.37
N GLY A 87 13.76 -8.20 5.06
CA GLY A 87 12.32 -8.45 4.96
C GLY A 87 11.58 -7.89 3.75
N SER A 88 12.19 -6.99 2.98
CA SER A 88 11.60 -6.50 1.73
C SER A 88 11.61 -7.57 0.64
N GLU A 89 10.62 -7.53 -0.25
CA GLU A 89 10.58 -8.41 -1.43
C GLU A 89 11.47 -7.85 -2.54
N HIS A 90 11.36 -6.54 -2.79
CA HIS A 90 12.24 -5.84 -3.70
C HIS A 90 13.61 -5.57 -3.06
N THR A 91 14.61 -5.43 -3.92
CA THR A 91 15.98 -5.04 -3.54
C THR A 91 16.49 -3.96 -4.48
N VAL A 92 17.33 -3.08 -3.95
CA VAL A 92 17.97 -1.99 -4.71
C VAL A 92 19.47 -2.19 -4.64
N GLY A 93 20.11 -2.53 -5.77
CA GLY A 93 21.55 -2.84 -5.79
C GLY A 93 21.94 -4.00 -4.85
N GLY A 94 21.05 -4.96 -4.63
CA GLY A 94 21.24 -6.06 -3.68
C GLY A 94 20.99 -5.69 -2.20
N LYS A 95 20.74 -4.41 -1.88
CA LYS A 95 20.26 -3.98 -0.57
C LYS A 95 18.78 -4.37 -0.41
N THR A 96 18.49 -4.97 0.72
CA THR A 96 17.15 -5.26 1.23
C THR A 96 16.82 -4.31 2.38
N TYR A 97 15.53 -4.13 2.66
CA TYR A 97 15.03 -3.35 3.79
C TYR A 97 14.40 -4.25 4.86
N ALA A 98 14.06 -3.68 6.02
CA ALA A 98 13.51 -4.44 7.14
C ALA A 98 12.09 -4.95 6.86
N SER A 99 11.33 -4.18 6.10
CA SER A 99 9.98 -4.49 5.65
C SER A 99 9.66 -3.76 4.35
N GLU A 100 8.58 -4.16 3.69
CA GLU A 100 8.03 -3.51 2.51
C GLU A 100 6.51 -3.46 2.60
N LEU A 101 5.95 -2.27 2.43
CA LEU A 101 4.53 -1.98 2.38
C LEU A 101 4.04 -2.03 0.92
N HIS A 102 2.97 -2.77 0.68
CA HIS A 102 2.23 -2.76 -0.58
C HIS A 102 0.87 -2.11 -0.41
N LEU A 103 0.64 -0.99 -1.09
CA LEU A 103 -0.69 -0.42 -1.28
C LEU A 103 -1.26 -0.92 -2.61
N VAL A 104 -2.26 -1.81 -2.55
CA VAL A 104 -2.79 -2.50 -3.73
C VAL A 104 -4.02 -1.80 -4.28
N HIS A 105 -3.91 -1.37 -5.54
CA HIS A 105 -4.96 -0.69 -6.26
C HIS A 105 -5.42 -1.50 -7.47
N TRP A 106 -6.65 -1.29 -7.92
CA TRP A 106 -7.21 -1.98 -9.08
C TRP A 106 -7.90 -1.00 -10.04
N ASN A 107 -7.88 -1.34 -11.33
CA ASN A 107 -8.46 -0.54 -12.40
C ASN A 107 -9.98 -0.66 -12.43
N ALA A 108 -10.63 0.07 -11.53
CA ALA A 108 -12.09 0.12 -11.40
C ALA A 108 -12.80 0.87 -12.54
N ILE A 109 -12.04 1.50 -13.44
CA ILE A 109 -12.58 2.11 -14.65
C ILE A 109 -12.83 1.05 -15.73
N LYS A 110 -11.90 0.08 -15.87
CA LYS A 110 -11.95 -0.94 -16.92
C LYS A 110 -12.64 -2.23 -16.49
N TYR A 111 -12.49 -2.64 -15.23
CA TYR A 111 -12.98 -3.92 -14.73
C TYR A 111 -14.14 -3.73 -13.74
N LYS A 112 -15.08 -4.69 -13.71
CA LYS A 112 -16.28 -4.59 -12.84
C LYS A 112 -15.98 -5.02 -11.41
N SER A 113 -14.97 -5.85 -11.20
CA SER A 113 -14.59 -6.36 -9.89
C SER A 113 -13.08 -6.45 -9.72
N PHE A 114 -12.64 -6.48 -8.47
CA PHE A 114 -11.23 -6.74 -8.14
C PHE A 114 -10.75 -8.09 -8.67
N GLY A 115 -11.60 -9.13 -8.65
CA GLY A 115 -11.23 -10.46 -9.14
C GLY A 115 -10.97 -10.48 -10.64
N GLU A 116 -11.83 -9.82 -11.42
CA GLU A 116 -11.62 -9.63 -12.87
C GLU A 116 -10.33 -8.86 -13.16
N ALA A 117 -10.11 -7.75 -12.43
CA ALA A 117 -8.90 -6.96 -12.57
C ALA A 117 -7.65 -7.78 -12.20
N ALA A 118 -7.68 -8.52 -11.09
CA ALA A 118 -6.53 -9.29 -10.62
C ALA A 118 -6.05 -10.35 -11.62
N ALA A 119 -6.92 -10.83 -12.51
CA ALA A 119 -6.58 -11.79 -13.56
C ALA A 119 -6.16 -11.15 -14.89
N ALA A 120 -6.18 -9.81 -15.01
CA ALA A 120 -5.94 -9.10 -16.27
C ALA A 120 -4.60 -8.32 -16.26
N PRO A 121 -3.87 -8.24 -17.38
CA PRO A 121 -2.50 -7.67 -17.43
C PRO A 121 -2.35 -6.24 -16.88
N ASP A 122 -3.35 -5.38 -17.06
CA ASP A 122 -3.41 -3.99 -16.60
C ASP A 122 -4.47 -3.79 -15.51
N GLY A 123 -4.79 -4.85 -14.76
CA GLY A 123 -5.84 -4.78 -13.76
C GLY A 123 -5.40 -4.22 -12.42
N LEU A 124 -4.12 -4.38 -12.04
CA LEU A 124 -3.62 -3.94 -10.74
C LEU A 124 -2.47 -2.95 -10.86
N ALA A 125 -2.40 -2.05 -9.89
CA ALA A 125 -1.26 -1.18 -9.66
C ALA A 125 -0.87 -1.25 -8.18
N VAL A 126 0.38 -1.60 -7.90
CA VAL A 126 0.88 -1.74 -6.52
C VAL A 126 1.95 -0.69 -6.28
N LEU A 127 1.71 0.13 -5.25
CA LEU A 127 2.68 1.09 -4.75
C LEU A 127 3.47 0.42 -3.60
N GLY A 128 4.74 0.13 -3.88
CA GLY A 128 5.70 -0.46 -2.94
C GLY A 128 6.48 0.62 -2.20
N ILE A 129 6.60 0.50 -0.87
CA ILE A 129 7.30 1.45 -0.01
C ILE A 129 8.19 0.67 0.95
N PHE A 130 9.48 0.94 0.92
CA PHE A 130 10.44 0.31 1.82
C PHE A 130 10.33 0.87 3.24
N LEU A 131 10.52 0.00 4.24
CA LEU A 131 10.64 0.36 5.64
C LEU A 131 12.07 0.09 6.11
N GLU A 132 12.79 1.14 6.52
CA GLU A 132 14.16 1.06 7.05
C GLU A 132 14.16 1.27 8.57
N ILE A 133 15.03 0.54 9.29
CA ILE A 133 15.16 0.75 10.73
C ILE A 133 15.76 2.12 10.99
N GLY A 134 15.08 2.92 11.80
CA GLY A 134 15.51 4.24 12.20
C GLY A 134 14.60 4.81 13.29
N ASP A 135 14.26 6.08 13.14
CA ASP A 135 13.34 6.76 14.06
C ASP A 135 11.93 6.18 13.99
N GLU A 136 11.19 6.41 15.08
CA GLU A 136 9.81 5.95 15.20
C GLU A 136 8.87 6.67 14.23
N HIS A 137 8.07 5.90 13.51
CA HIS A 137 7.07 6.44 12.61
C HIS A 137 5.75 6.70 13.34
N ARG A 138 5.40 7.95 13.62
CA ARG A 138 4.18 8.30 14.37
C ARG A 138 2.90 7.67 13.80
N ALA A 139 2.73 7.70 12.48
CA ALA A 139 1.53 7.13 11.85
C ALA A 139 1.43 5.60 11.95
N LEU A 140 2.56 4.89 12.14
CA LEU A 140 2.54 3.43 12.31
C LEU A 140 2.02 3.02 13.68
N HIS A 141 1.97 3.91 14.68
CA HIS A 141 1.46 3.57 16.01
C HIS A 141 0.05 3.01 15.98
N GLN A 142 -0.86 3.65 15.23
CA GLN A 142 -2.23 3.16 15.09
C GLN A 142 -2.24 1.73 14.54
N ILE A 143 -1.42 1.45 13.53
CA ILE A 143 -1.27 0.10 12.97
C ILE A 143 -0.72 -0.86 14.02
N THR A 144 0.40 -0.53 14.66
CA THR A 144 1.08 -1.42 15.61
C THR A 144 0.26 -1.71 16.87
N ASP A 145 -0.60 -0.78 17.30
CA ASP A 145 -1.54 -0.99 18.40
C ASP A 145 -2.66 -1.96 17.99
N ALA A 146 -3.18 -1.80 16.77
CA ALA A 146 -4.20 -2.70 16.23
C ALA A 146 -3.68 -4.13 16.04
N LEU A 147 -2.38 -4.33 15.78
CA LEU A 147 -1.78 -5.66 15.61
C LEU A 147 -2.01 -6.58 16.82
N TYR A 148 -2.12 -6.02 18.03
CA TYR A 148 -2.37 -6.81 19.24
C TYR A 148 -3.73 -7.52 19.19
N MET A 149 -4.73 -6.90 18.57
CA MET A 149 -6.09 -7.43 18.46
C MET A 149 -6.24 -8.50 17.36
N VAL A 150 -5.20 -8.70 16.55
CA VAL A 150 -5.22 -9.57 15.35
C VAL A 150 -3.99 -10.46 15.30
N LYS A 151 -3.57 -10.92 16.49
CA LYS A 151 -2.34 -11.68 16.67
C LYS A 151 -2.37 -13.03 15.96
N PHE A 152 -3.52 -13.70 15.96
CA PHE A 152 -3.70 -15.04 15.41
C PHE A 152 -4.27 -15.00 14.00
N LYS A 153 -4.06 -16.09 13.26
CA LYS A 153 -4.70 -16.32 11.98
C LYS A 153 -6.21 -16.34 12.13
N GLY A 154 -6.88 -15.70 11.17
CA GLY A 154 -8.34 -15.55 11.17
C GLY A 154 -8.88 -14.46 12.10
N SER A 155 -8.08 -13.89 13.01
CA SER A 155 -8.52 -12.75 13.83
C SER A 155 -8.80 -11.52 12.97
N VAL A 156 -9.90 -10.85 13.29
CA VAL A 156 -10.37 -9.63 12.60
C VAL A 156 -10.65 -8.56 13.65
N THR A 157 -10.27 -7.32 13.38
CA THR A 157 -10.72 -6.17 14.18
C THR A 157 -11.14 -5.01 13.28
N ASP A 158 -12.02 -4.15 13.80
CA ASP A 158 -12.41 -2.91 13.16
C ASP A 158 -11.27 -1.88 13.30
N PHE A 159 -10.82 -1.31 12.19
CA PHE A 159 -9.81 -0.25 12.21
C PHE A 159 -10.24 0.96 11.38
N LYS A 160 -10.56 2.05 12.08
CA LYS A 160 -11.22 3.26 11.57
C LYS A 160 -10.33 4.50 11.70
N GLY A 161 -10.57 5.50 10.85
CA GLY A 161 -9.90 6.80 10.97
C GLY A 161 -8.43 6.84 10.53
N PHE A 162 -7.96 5.81 9.81
CA PHE A 162 -6.59 5.75 9.32
C PHE A 162 -6.46 6.26 7.89
N ASN A 163 -5.55 7.21 7.65
CA ASN A 163 -5.25 7.70 6.30
C ASN A 163 -3.94 7.07 5.79
N PRO A 164 -3.97 6.19 4.78
CA PRO A 164 -2.76 5.56 4.24
C PRO A 164 -1.73 6.55 3.67
N LYS A 165 -2.13 7.77 3.32
CA LYS A 165 -1.22 8.83 2.88
C LYS A 165 -0.13 9.14 3.93
N CYS A 166 -0.45 8.94 5.21
CA CYS A 166 0.49 9.15 6.29
C CYS A 166 1.66 8.14 6.29
N LEU A 167 1.64 7.12 5.42
CA LEU A 167 2.74 6.17 5.23
C LEU A 167 3.55 6.45 3.95
N LEU A 168 3.29 7.55 3.27
CA LEU A 168 4.09 7.95 2.12
C LEU A 168 5.35 8.69 2.59
N PRO A 169 6.51 8.45 1.94
CA PRO A 169 7.70 9.27 2.12
C PRO A 169 7.49 10.68 1.55
N ASN A 170 8.45 11.57 1.78
CA ASN A 170 8.39 12.95 1.30
C ASN A 170 8.54 13.03 -0.24
N SER A 171 9.48 12.26 -0.79
CA SER A 171 9.71 12.13 -2.22
C SER A 171 8.90 10.98 -2.80
N LEU A 172 8.23 11.26 -3.92
CA LEU A 172 7.51 10.25 -4.70
C LEU A 172 8.30 9.84 -5.95
N GLU A 173 9.62 9.99 -5.95
CA GLU A 173 10.47 9.36 -6.98
C GLU A 173 10.32 7.84 -6.93
N TYR A 174 10.21 7.18 -8.09
CA TYR A 174 9.93 5.74 -8.15
C TYR A 174 10.63 5.04 -9.30
N TRP A 175 10.72 3.71 -9.16
CA TRP A 175 10.90 2.78 -10.26
C TRP A 175 9.58 2.14 -10.65
N THR A 176 9.43 1.77 -11.92
CA THR A 176 8.24 1.06 -12.41
C THR A 176 8.57 -0.01 -13.44
N TYR A 177 7.84 -1.12 -13.37
CA TYR A 177 7.94 -2.24 -14.30
C TYR A 177 6.66 -3.12 -14.27
N PRO A 178 6.37 -3.88 -15.34
CA PRO A 178 5.29 -4.87 -15.33
C PRO A 178 5.71 -6.14 -14.57
N GLY A 179 4.86 -6.62 -13.67
CA GLY A 179 5.13 -7.77 -12.84
C GLY A 179 3.87 -8.51 -12.40
N SER A 180 3.99 -9.21 -11.28
CA SER A 180 2.95 -10.08 -10.76
C SER A 180 2.57 -9.73 -9.33
N LEU A 181 1.49 -10.35 -8.85
CA LEU A 181 1.31 -10.57 -7.42
C LEU A 181 2.51 -11.38 -6.87
N THR A 182 2.88 -11.13 -5.62
CA THR A 182 3.98 -11.83 -4.96
C THR A 182 3.51 -13.00 -4.09
N THR A 183 2.19 -13.12 -3.91
CA THR A 183 1.51 -14.28 -3.31
C THR A 183 0.67 -15.04 -4.34
N PRO A 184 0.43 -16.35 -4.16
CA PRO A 184 -0.51 -17.10 -4.98
C PRO A 184 -1.85 -16.37 -5.22
N PRO A 185 -2.44 -16.43 -6.42
CA PRO A 185 -2.05 -17.25 -7.57
C PRO A 185 -0.93 -16.64 -8.46
N LEU A 186 -0.22 -15.60 -8.02
CA LEU A 186 0.91 -14.99 -8.74
C LEU A 186 0.54 -14.44 -10.13
N TYR A 187 -0.69 -13.94 -10.32
CA TYR A 187 -1.11 -13.35 -11.59
C TYR A 187 -0.16 -12.24 -12.04
N GLU A 188 0.24 -12.27 -13.31
CA GLU A 188 1.06 -11.26 -13.99
C GLU A 188 0.20 -10.05 -14.43
N SER A 189 -0.47 -9.43 -13.45
CA SER A 189 -1.49 -8.39 -13.62
C SER A 189 -1.11 -7.04 -13.01
N VAL A 190 0.13 -6.90 -12.53
CA VAL A 190 0.54 -5.79 -11.68
C VAL A 190 1.48 -4.84 -12.42
N THR A 191 1.09 -3.57 -12.51
CA THR A 191 2.04 -2.47 -12.74
C THR A 191 2.66 -2.08 -11.40
N TRP A 192 3.94 -2.38 -11.22
CA TRP A 192 4.67 -2.02 -10.01
C TRP A 192 5.13 -0.57 -10.05
N ILE A 193 4.98 0.13 -8.93
CA ILE A 193 5.51 1.47 -8.67
C ILE A 193 6.21 1.38 -7.32
N VAL A 194 7.55 1.32 -7.31
CA VAL A 194 8.33 1.16 -6.07
C VAL A 194 9.01 2.49 -5.74
N LEU A 195 8.63 3.10 -4.62
CA LEU A 195 9.18 4.38 -4.20
C LEU A 195 10.66 4.24 -3.82
N LYS A 196 11.45 5.23 -4.21
CA LYS A 196 12.88 5.28 -3.97
C LYS A 196 13.22 5.60 -2.52
N GLU A 197 12.51 6.55 -1.93
CA GLU A 197 12.71 6.95 -0.53
C GLU A 197 11.98 5.96 0.40
N PRO A 198 12.68 5.33 1.36
CA PRO A 198 12.02 4.52 2.38
C PRO A 198 11.33 5.41 3.42
N ILE A 199 10.37 4.86 4.15
CA ILE A 199 9.97 5.41 5.44
C ILE A 199 10.79 4.76 6.55
N TYR A 200 11.06 5.51 7.63
CA TYR A 200 11.76 4.97 8.80
C TYR A 200 10.76 4.35 9.77
N VAL A 201 11.16 3.28 10.45
CA VAL A 201 10.38 2.59 11.47
C VAL A 201 11.31 2.18 12.62
N SER A 202 10.85 2.29 13.87
CA SER A 202 11.69 1.87 14.99
C SER A 202 11.74 0.36 15.12
N GLU A 203 12.83 -0.16 15.70
CA GLU A 203 12.96 -1.59 16.01
C GLU A 203 11.84 -2.08 16.96
N LYS A 204 11.32 -1.19 17.84
CA LYS A 204 10.17 -1.49 18.71
C LYS A 204 8.89 -1.69 17.90
N GLN A 205 8.64 -0.83 16.91
CA GLN A 205 7.50 -0.96 16.01
C GLN A 205 7.61 -2.22 15.16
N MET A 206 8.77 -2.49 14.56
CA MET A 206 9.01 -3.76 13.83
C MET A 206 8.86 -4.99 14.72
N GLY A 207 9.26 -4.89 15.99
CA GLY A 207 9.03 -5.93 16.98
C GLY A 207 7.54 -6.32 17.12
N LYS A 208 6.60 -5.36 16.98
CA LYS A 208 5.16 -5.62 17.04
C LYS A 208 4.67 -6.47 15.87
N PHE A 209 5.14 -6.21 14.64
CA PHE A 209 4.85 -7.06 13.48
C PHE A 209 5.29 -8.51 13.69
N ARG A 210 6.49 -8.70 14.27
CA ARG A 210 7.05 -10.03 14.57
C ARG A 210 6.36 -10.76 15.73
N THR A 211 5.36 -10.15 16.37
CA THR A 211 4.53 -10.83 17.39
C THR A 211 3.31 -11.55 16.81
N LEU A 212 2.96 -11.27 15.56
CA LEU A 212 1.88 -11.96 14.84
C LEU A 212 2.25 -13.43 14.62
N LEU A 213 1.24 -14.28 14.48
CA LEU A 213 1.37 -15.72 14.35
C LEU A 213 0.74 -16.23 13.06
N PHE A 214 1.30 -17.28 12.47
CA PHE A 214 0.73 -17.95 11.30
C PHE A 214 -0.42 -18.93 11.66
N ASN A 215 -0.53 -19.32 12.93
CA ASN A 215 -1.53 -20.25 13.44
C ASN A 215 -2.80 -19.54 13.91
N GLU A 216 -3.89 -20.29 13.93
CA GLU A 216 -5.12 -19.95 14.66
C GLU A 216 -4.89 -20.04 16.18
N GLU A 217 -5.83 -19.53 16.98
CA GLU A 217 -5.64 -19.41 18.42
C GLU A 217 -5.61 -20.77 19.13
N GLU A 218 -6.33 -21.75 18.58
CA GLU A 218 -6.51 -23.10 19.09
C GLU A 218 -5.34 -24.04 18.74
N GLU A 219 -4.40 -23.62 17.90
CA GLU A 219 -3.24 -24.43 17.50
C GLU A 219 -2.10 -24.32 18.54
N ASP A 220 -1.61 -25.45 19.04
CA ASP A 220 -0.58 -25.48 20.08
C ASP A 220 0.82 -25.06 19.58
N ASP A 221 1.16 -25.36 18.31
CA ASP A 221 2.46 -25.05 17.74
C ASP A 221 2.54 -23.59 17.29
N ARG A 222 2.89 -22.68 18.19
CA ARG A 222 2.95 -21.24 17.91
C ARG A 222 4.10 -20.88 16.97
N MET A 223 3.77 -20.50 15.74
CA MET A 223 4.71 -20.13 14.69
C MET A 223 4.61 -18.64 14.41
N ARG A 224 5.67 -17.90 14.72
CA ARG A 224 5.72 -16.47 14.45
C ARG A 224 5.63 -16.19 12.96
N MET A 225 4.86 -15.17 12.61
CA MET A 225 4.85 -14.61 11.28
C MET A 225 6.14 -13.84 11.05
N GLU A 226 7.16 -14.54 10.58
CA GLU A 226 8.44 -13.97 10.19
C GLU A 226 8.81 -14.48 8.79
N ASN A 227 9.59 -13.68 8.04
CA ASN A 227 10.06 -14.01 6.69
C ASN A 227 8.92 -14.28 5.72
N ASN A 228 7.88 -13.46 5.80
CA ASN A 228 6.66 -13.59 5.00
C ASN A 228 6.78 -12.93 3.61
N PHE A 229 7.97 -12.99 3.01
CA PHE A 229 8.34 -12.32 1.75
C PHE A 229 8.78 -13.33 0.69
N ARG A 230 8.56 -13.01 -0.58
CA ARG A 230 9.06 -13.77 -1.73
C ARG A 230 10.42 -13.21 -2.19
N PRO A 231 11.43 -14.07 -2.42
CA PRO A 231 12.71 -13.62 -2.95
C PRO A 231 12.61 -13.01 -4.36
N PRO A 232 13.59 -12.16 -4.77
CA PRO A 232 13.67 -11.62 -6.11
C PRO A 232 13.57 -12.71 -7.19
N GLN A 233 12.84 -12.41 -8.26
CA GLN A 233 12.62 -13.32 -9.38
C GLN A 233 13.39 -12.84 -10.63
N PRO A 234 13.66 -13.73 -11.61
CA PRO A 234 14.37 -13.35 -12.83
C PRO A 234 13.67 -12.22 -13.59
N LEU A 235 14.46 -11.24 -14.07
CA LEU A 235 13.92 -10.08 -14.79
C LEU A 235 13.35 -10.45 -16.17
N LYS A 236 13.84 -11.54 -16.79
CA LYS A 236 13.36 -12.08 -18.08
C LYS A 236 13.23 -11.02 -19.19
N GLY A 237 14.22 -10.14 -19.32
CA GLY A 237 14.25 -9.10 -20.37
C GLY A 237 13.34 -7.89 -20.12
N ARG A 238 12.60 -7.84 -19.01
CA ARG A 238 11.82 -6.65 -18.63
C ARG A 238 12.76 -5.46 -18.36
N THR A 239 12.32 -4.27 -18.73
CA THR A 239 13.02 -3.02 -18.43
C THR A 239 12.39 -2.37 -17.20
N VAL A 240 13.22 -1.95 -16.25
CA VAL A 240 12.81 -1.11 -15.11
C VAL A 240 13.04 0.35 -15.49
N ARG A 241 12.00 1.18 -15.40
CA ARG A 241 12.10 2.63 -15.67
C ARG A 241 12.16 3.39 -14.35
N ALA A 242 12.89 4.51 -14.32
CA ALA A 242 12.95 5.42 -13.19
C ALA A 242 12.25 6.74 -13.53
N SER A 243 11.62 7.38 -12.54
CA SER A 243 11.02 8.72 -12.67
C SER A 243 12.01 9.86 -12.46
N PHE A 244 13.28 9.53 -12.21
CA PHE A 244 14.36 10.45 -11.85
C PHE A 244 15.60 10.15 -12.69
N LYS A 245 16.56 11.08 -12.70
CA LYS A 245 17.82 10.98 -13.44
C LYS A 245 18.95 10.45 -12.57
#